data_AF-A0A5K0WR62-F1
#
_entry.id   AF-A0A5K0WR62-F1
#
_cell.length_a   1.000
_cell.length_b   1.000
_cell.length_c   1.000
_cell.angle_alpha   90.00
_cell.angle_beta   90.00
_cell.angle_gamma   90.00
#
_symmetry.space_group_name_H-M   'P 1'
#
loop_
_entity.id
_entity.type
_entity.pdbx_description
1 polymer ?
#
loop_
_entity_poly.entity_id
_entity_poly.type
_entity_poly.pdbx_seq_one_letter_code
_entity_poly.pdbx_strand_id
1 'polypeptide(L)'
;PRQSASTQAVIFRDKLPDSRLIVVAFRGTQLFDAGDWCTDVDLSWYEMPPMGRVHGGFLKALGVDPCCDSVRPTVPIDHITHPLAYYAIRDRLRALLKDHENARFILTGHSMGGALAVLFPAVLVLDKQEDLLERLAGVYTFGQPRVGDRRFGDHMERVIFNKNGSAPEYYRFVYCNDMVPRLPRLHFKHFGTCVYYNSLYQPQ
;
A
#
# COMPACT_ATOMS: atom_id res chain seq x y z
N PRO A 1 23.52 -4.40 10.86
CA PRO A 1 23.19 -3.15 11.60
C PRO A 1 21.78 -2.66 11.23
N ARG A 2 20.89 -2.65 12.24
CA ARG A 2 19.42 -2.40 12.23
C ARG A 2 18.60 -3.24 11.23
N GLN A 3 18.17 -4.42 11.67
CA GLN A 3 16.92 -5.03 11.19
C GLN A 3 15.76 -4.15 11.68
N SER A 4 15.29 -3.22 10.86
CA SER A 4 14.09 -2.42 11.11
C SER A 4 13.25 -2.46 9.83
N ALA A 5 12.02 -2.97 9.77
CA ALA A 5 11.03 -3.34 10.78
C ALA A 5 10.26 -4.58 10.28
N SER A 6 9.71 -5.40 11.18
CA SER A 6 8.74 -6.42 10.75
C SER A 6 7.46 -5.70 10.34
N THR A 7 7.19 -5.64 9.04
CA THR A 7 5.89 -5.18 8.55
C THR A 7 4.81 -6.07 9.13
N GLN A 8 3.81 -5.45 9.74
CA GLN A 8 2.68 -6.14 10.34
C GLN A 8 1.43 -5.79 9.57
N ALA A 9 0.65 -6.81 9.23
CA ALA A 9 -0.67 -6.65 8.66
C ALA A 9 -1.63 -7.61 9.34
N VAL A 10 -2.91 -7.23 9.36
CA VAL A 10 -4.00 -8.09 9.82
C VAL A 10 -5.00 -8.22 8.69
N ILE A 11 -5.51 -9.43 8.49
CA ILE A 11 -6.57 -9.72 7.52
C ILE A 11 -7.83 -10.10 8.29
N PHE A 12 -8.90 -9.33 8.12
CA PHE A 12 -10.22 -9.64 8.69
C PHE A 12 -11.23 -9.86 7.58
N ARG A 13 -12.29 -10.60 7.89
CA ARG A 13 -13.40 -10.90 7.00
C ARG A 13 -14.73 -10.68 7.72
N ASP A 14 -15.78 -10.39 6.98
CA ASP A 14 -17.12 -10.26 7.53
C ASP A 14 -17.70 -11.63 7.98
N LYS A 15 -18.64 -11.63 8.93
CA LYS A 15 -19.13 -12.81 9.67
C LYS A 15 -20.23 -13.62 8.97
N LEU A 16 -20.56 -13.34 7.73
CA LEU A 16 -21.60 -14.09 7.01
C LEU A 16 -21.04 -15.37 6.36
N PRO A 17 -21.86 -16.43 6.20
CA PRO A 17 -21.43 -17.70 5.61
C PRO A 17 -20.78 -17.55 4.23
N ASP A 18 -21.16 -16.51 3.48
CA ASP A 18 -20.45 -15.97 2.32
C ASP A 18 -19.92 -14.57 2.64
N SER A 19 -18.71 -14.47 3.21
CA SER A 19 -18.07 -13.19 3.45
C SER A 19 -17.87 -12.45 2.12
N ARG A 20 -18.58 -11.34 1.91
CA ARG A 20 -18.48 -10.54 0.68
C ARG A 20 -17.28 -9.61 0.67
N LEU A 21 -16.65 -9.38 1.82
CA LEU A 21 -15.56 -8.42 1.99
C LEU A 21 -14.44 -8.96 2.88
N ILE A 22 -13.22 -8.86 2.37
CA ILE A 22 -11.98 -9.09 3.11
C ILE A 22 -11.27 -7.73 3.27
N VAL A 23 -10.72 -7.46 4.44
CA VAL A 23 -9.99 -6.23 4.72
C VAL A 23 -8.57 -6.60 5.08
N VAL A 24 -7.61 -6.00 4.38
CA VAL A 24 -6.18 -6.12 4.68
C VAL A 24 -5.70 -4.78 5.23
N ALA A 25 -5.38 -4.76 6.52
CA ALA A 25 -4.94 -3.56 7.22
C ALA A 25 -3.44 -3.62 7.54
N PHE A 26 -2.68 -2.66 7.03
CA PHE A 26 -1.25 -2.51 7.30
C PHE A 26 -1.01 -1.61 8.50
N ARG A 27 -0.17 -2.06 9.43
CA ARG A 27 0.23 -1.27 10.60
C ARG A 27 1.24 -0.19 10.18
N GLY A 28 1.05 1.03 10.66
CA GLY A 28 2.06 2.09 10.60
C GLY A 28 3.11 1.99 11.71
N THR A 29 4.06 2.91 11.73
CA THR A 29 5.01 3.07 12.85
C THR A 29 4.31 3.62 14.10
N GLN A 30 4.94 3.48 15.27
CA GLN A 30 4.43 4.08 16.50
C GLN A 30 4.56 5.61 16.42
N LEU A 31 3.58 6.36 16.97
CA LEU A 31 3.49 7.82 16.85
C LEU A 31 4.70 8.59 17.40
N PHE A 32 5.39 8.06 18.42
CA PHE A 32 6.62 8.65 18.96
C PHE A 32 7.86 8.39 18.08
N ASP A 33 7.78 7.38 17.23
CA ASP A 33 8.80 6.99 16.24
C ASP A 33 8.44 7.55 14.85
N ALA A 34 7.31 8.26 14.69
CA ALA A 34 6.88 8.82 13.42
C ALA A 34 7.68 10.09 13.05
N GLY A 35 8.13 10.85 14.05
CA GLY A 35 9.06 11.97 13.88
C GLY A 35 10.42 11.48 13.40
N ASP A 36 10.95 10.48 14.10
CA ASP A 36 12.20 9.79 13.75
C ASP A 36 12.06 9.07 12.39
N TRP A 37 10.93 8.42 12.13
CA TRP A 37 10.60 7.84 10.82
C TRP A 37 10.59 8.89 9.72
N CYS A 38 10.02 10.09 9.95
CA CYS A 38 9.96 11.19 8.98
C CYS A 38 11.35 11.79 8.67
N THR A 39 12.31 11.67 9.59
CA THR A 39 13.70 12.13 9.42
C THR A 39 14.63 11.03 8.92
N ASP A 40 14.37 9.76 9.30
CA ASP A 40 15.06 8.54 8.87
C ASP A 40 14.45 7.93 7.61
N VAL A 41 13.49 8.63 6.98
CA VAL A 41 13.00 8.31 5.65
C VAL A 41 14.21 8.23 4.73
N ASP A 42 14.63 7.01 4.44
CA ASP A 42 15.58 6.73 3.37
C ASP A 42 14.88 7.18 2.08
N LEU A 43 15.09 8.44 1.71
CA LEU A 43 14.58 9.10 0.49
C LEU A 43 15.16 8.47 -0.78
N SER A 44 15.73 7.27 -0.67
CA SER A 44 16.12 6.43 -1.78
C SER A 44 14.90 6.24 -2.69
N TRP A 45 15.07 6.73 -3.91
CA TRP A 45 14.12 6.50 -4.99
C TRP A 45 14.39 5.12 -5.55
N TYR A 46 13.33 4.36 -5.72
CA TYR A 46 13.39 3.14 -6.50
C TYR A 46 12.62 3.34 -7.80
N GLU A 47 13.28 3.13 -8.93
CA GLU A 47 12.60 3.12 -10.21
C GLU A 47 11.84 1.81 -10.35
N MET A 48 10.54 1.92 -10.60
CA MET A 48 9.61 0.82 -10.73
C MET A 48 9.03 0.87 -12.15
N PRO A 49 9.77 0.48 -13.19
CA PRO A 49 9.26 0.45 -14.55
C PRO A 49 8.06 -0.51 -14.65
N PRO A 50 7.05 -0.20 -15.48
CA PRO A 50 6.86 1.02 -16.27
C PRO A 50 6.22 2.19 -15.47
N MET A 51 6.00 2.02 -14.18
CA MET A 51 5.14 2.86 -13.34
C MET A 51 5.76 4.20 -12.95
N GLY A 52 7.08 4.32 -12.85
CA GLY A 52 7.74 5.56 -12.39
C GLY A 52 8.53 5.30 -11.13
N ARG A 53 8.72 6.30 -10.27
CA ARG A 53 9.55 6.12 -9.07
C ARG A 53 8.71 6.13 -7.80
N VAL A 54 9.09 5.26 -6.86
CA VAL A 54 8.46 5.12 -5.55
C VAL A 54 9.50 5.15 -4.44
N HIS A 55 9.01 5.29 -3.22
CA HIS A 55 9.83 5.32 -2.03
C HIS A 55 10.45 3.95 -1.71
N GLY A 56 11.78 3.83 -1.81
CA GLY A 56 12.51 2.56 -1.62
C GLY A 56 12.30 1.94 -0.25
N GLY A 57 12.27 2.76 0.80
CA GLY A 57 12.02 2.30 2.17
C GLY A 57 10.67 1.57 2.34
N PHE A 58 9.62 1.99 1.64
CA PHE A 58 8.31 1.34 1.74
C PHE A 58 8.24 0.03 0.96
N LEU A 59 8.88 -0.03 -0.21
CA LEU A 59 9.02 -1.29 -0.97
C LEU A 59 9.82 -2.33 -0.19
N LYS A 60 10.93 -1.90 0.41
CA LYS A 60 11.74 -2.76 1.28
C LYS A 60 10.95 -3.25 2.48
N ALA A 61 10.10 -2.40 3.07
CA ALA A 61 9.19 -2.81 4.14
C ALA A 61 8.17 -3.86 3.68
N LEU A 62 7.68 -3.80 2.43
CA LEU A 62 6.87 -4.88 1.84
C LEU A 62 7.68 -6.17 1.59
N GLY A 63 9.01 -6.13 1.69
CA GLY A 63 9.89 -7.25 1.39
C GLY A 63 10.05 -7.48 -0.12
N VAL A 64 9.91 -6.42 -0.92
CA VAL A 64 9.94 -6.47 -2.38
C VAL A 64 11.08 -5.63 -2.92
N ASP A 65 11.83 -6.21 -3.86
CA ASP A 65 12.82 -5.53 -4.69
C ASP A 65 12.34 -5.55 -6.16
N PRO A 66 11.93 -4.40 -6.73
CA PRO A 66 11.47 -4.33 -8.11
C PRO A 66 12.63 -4.50 -9.09
N CYS A 67 12.67 -5.58 -9.86
CA CYS A 67 13.70 -5.77 -10.88
C CYS A 67 13.08 -5.71 -12.27
N CYS A 68 13.31 -4.59 -12.97
CA CYS A 68 12.90 -4.27 -14.35
C CYS A 68 11.39 -4.41 -14.60
N ASP A 69 10.88 -5.64 -14.71
CA ASP A 69 9.49 -6.01 -15.03
C ASP A 69 8.98 -7.15 -14.12
N SER A 70 9.62 -7.37 -12.97
CA SER A 70 9.32 -8.46 -12.04
C SER A 70 9.55 -8.03 -10.59
N VAL A 71 8.91 -8.73 -9.67
CA VAL A 71 9.10 -8.54 -8.23
C VAL A 71 9.94 -9.68 -7.69
N ARG A 72 11.06 -9.35 -7.04
CA ARG A 72 11.92 -10.33 -6.39
C ARG A 72 11.93 -10.12 -4.87
N PRO A 73 12.21 -11.17 -4.10
CA PRO A 73 12.51 -11.05 -2.68
C PRO A 73 13.68 -10.07 -2.44
N THR A 74 13.59 -9.23 -1.40
CA THR A 74 14.67 -8.30 -1.00
C THR A 74 15.96 -8.98 -0.52
N VAL A 75 15.91 -10.28 -0.29
CA VAL A 75 17.06 -11.10 0.11
C VAL A 75 17.05 -12.40 -0.70
N PRO A 76 18.21 -13.01 -0.99
CA PRO A 76 18.25 -14.31 -1.64
C PRO A 76 17.41 -15.33 -0.86
N ILE A 77 16.78 -16.26 -1.57
CA ILE A 77 15.83 -17.22 -1.00
C ILE A 77 16.44 -17.98 0.19
N ASP A 78 17.73 -18.34 0.08
CA ASP A 78 18.48 -19.08 1.10
C ASP A 78 18.68 -18.30 2.42
N HIS A 79 18.47 -16.98 2.40
CA HIS A 79 18.60 -16.10 3.56
C HIS A 79 17.25 -15.61 4.11
N ILE A 80 16.12 -16.11 3.58
CA ILE A 80 14.79 -15.78 4.09
C ILE A 80 14.56 -16.54 5.40
N THR A 81 14.80 -15.88 6.53
CA THR A 81 14.55 -16.44 7.86
C THR A 81 13.12 -16.21 8.35
N HIS A 82 12.40 -15.26 7.73
CA HIS A 82 11.01 -14.93 8.05
C HIS A 82 10.21 -14.64 6.77
N PRO A 83 8.88 -14.89 6.74
CA PRO A 83 8.06 -14.58 5.59
C PRO A 83 8.13 -13.09 5.22
N LEU A 84 8.39 -12.81 3.95
CA LEU A 84 8.34 -11.45 3.42
C LEU A 84 6.89 -10.98 3.33
N ALA A 85 6.63 -9.76 3.78
CA ALA A 85 5.27 -9.28 4.02
C ALA A 85 4.37 -9.35 2.79
N TYR A 86 4.85 -8.91 1.63
CA TYR A 86 4.10 -8.97 0.38
C TYR A 86 3.67 -10.41 0.05
N TYR A 87 4.61 -11.35 0.00
CA TYR A 87 4.35 -12.73 -0.38
C TYR A 87 3.40 -13.41 0.62
N ALA A 88 3.64 -13.24 1.93
CA ALA A 88 2.79 -13.81 2.96
C ALA A 88 1.35 -13.29 2.89
N ILE A 89 1.16 -11.98 2.69
CA ILE A 89 -0.16 -11.36 2.59
C ILE A 89 -0.84 -11.76 1.28
N ARG A 90 -0.12 -11.74 0.15
CA ARG A 90 -0.62 -12.15 -1.16
C ARG A 90 -1.14 -13.58 -1.14
N ASP A 91 -0.35 -14.51 -0.60
CA ASP A 91 -0.69 -15.94 -0.59
C ASP A 91 -1.86 -16.21 0.35
N ARG A 92 -1.88 -15.54 1.52
CA ARG A 92 -3.01 -15.65 2.44
C ARG A 92 -4.30 -15.05 1.88
N LEU A 93 -4.22 -13.90 1.22
CA LEU A 93 -5.35 -13.24 0.57
C LEU A 93 -5.90 -14.12 -0.56
N ARG A 94 -5.02 -14.70 -1.39
CA ARG A 94 -5.41 -15.64 -2.46
C ARG A 94 -6.16 -16.84 -1.91
N ALA A 95 -5.64 -17.46 -0.84
CA ALA A 95 -6.32 -18.60 -0.21
C ALA A 95 -7.73 -18.22 0.24
N LEU A 96 -7.89 -17.07 0.90
CA LEU A 96 -9.20 -16.59 1.36
C LEU A 96 -10.16 -16.25 0.21
N LEU A 97 -9.68 -15.67 -0.89
CA LEU A 97 -10.51 -15.36 -2.05
C LEU A 97 -10.92 -16.61 -2.84
N LYS A 98 -10.11 -17.67 -2.79
CA LYS A 98 -10.46 -18.98 -3.33
C LYS A 98 -11.55 -19.66 -2.51
N ASP A 99 -11.48 -19.56 -1.18
CA ASP A 99 -12.49 -20.11 -0.27
C ASP A 99 -13.81 -19.32 -0.33
N HIS A 100 -13.78 -18.09 -0.87
CA HIS A 100 -14.92 -17.18 -0.97
C HIS A 100 -14.99 -16.54 -2.36
N GLU A 101 -15.53 -17.28 -3.34
CA GLU A 101 -15.53 -16.89 -4.76
C GLU A 101 -16.20 -15.54 -5.06
N ASN A 102 -17.08 -15.04 -4.19
CA ASN A 102 -17.76 -13.75 -4.35
C ASN A 102 -17.14 -12.60 -3.51
N ALA A 103 -16.13 -12.87 -2.68
CA ALA A 103 -15.52 -11.88 -1.79
C ALA A 103 -14.69 -10.85 -2.55
N ARG A 104 -14.86 -9.54 -2.34
CA ARG A 104 -13.86 -8.56 -2.76
C ARG A 104 -12.96 -8.22 -1.58
N PHE A 105 -11.85 -7.54 -1.82
CA PHE A 105 -11.02 -7.05 -0.73
C PHE A 105 -10.72 -5.56 -0.81
N ILE A 106 -10.54 -4.97 0.36
CA ILE A 106 -10.05 -3.60 0.50
C ILE A 106 -8.70 -3.59 1.20
N LEU A 107 -7.90 -2.58 0.86
CA LEU A 107 -6.61 -2.32 1.47
C LEU A 107 -6.72 -1.06 2.31
N THR A 108 -6.16 -1.09 3.52
CA THR A 108 -6.17 0.08 4.39
C THR A 108 -4.94 0.17 5.27
N GLY A 109 -4.68 1.36 5.80
CA GLY A 109 -3.60 1.61 6.73
C GLY A 109 -3.52 3.07 7.13
N HIS A 110 -2.93 3.30 8.30
CA HIS A 110 -2.65 4.63 8.84
C HIS A 110 -1.15 4.95 8.74
N SER A 111 -0.79 6.20 8.49
CA SER A 111 0.61 6.68 8.41
C SER A 111 1.41 5.84 7.39
N MET A 112 2.55 5.28 7.77
CA MET A 112 3.34 4.36 6.94
C MET A 112 2.51 3.17 6.41
N GLY A 113 1.55 2.66 7.19
CA GLY A 113 0.66 1.58 6.74
C GLY A 113 -0.19 1.99 5.53
N GLY A 114 -0.56 3.28 5.43
CA GLY A 114 -1.25 3.82 4.25
C GLY A 114 -0.37 3.79 3.00
N ALA A 115 0.95 3.99 3.15
CA ALA A 115 1.88 3.84 2.03
C ALA A 115 1.99 2.39 1.56
N LEU A 116 2.06 1.43 2.50
CA LEU A 116 2.08 0.00 2.19
C LEU A 116 0.79 -0.45 1.50
N ALA A 117 -0.37 0.04 1.96
CA ALA A 117 -1.67 -0.24 1.34
C ALA A 117 -1.76 0.20 -0.13
N VAL A 118 -1.06 1.27 -0.50
CA VAL A 118 -1.04 1.80 -1.88
C VAL A 118 0.04 1.15 -2.75
N LEU A 119 1.17 0.75 -2.16
CA LEU A 119 2.19 -0.01 -2.90
C LEU A 119 1.77 -1.45 -3.14
N PHE A 120 1.03 -2.08 -2.24
CA PHE A 120 0.59 -3.47 -2.41
C PHE A 120 -0.08 -3.75 -3.77
N PRO A 121 -1.06 -2.97 -4.24
CA PRO A 121 -1.67 -3.19 -5.56
C PRO A 121 -0.73 -2.84 -6.72
N ALA A 122 0.22 -1.90 -6.55
CA ALA A 122 1.25 -1.66 -7.54
C ALA A 122 2.17 -2.88 -7.72
N VAL A 123 2.54 -3.52 -6.61
CA VAL A 123 3.33 -4.76 -6.62
C VAL A 123 2.52 -5.91 -7.23
N LEU A 124 1.21 -6.01 -6.96
CA LEU A 124 0.35 -7.01 -7.62
C LEU A 124 0.36 -6.86 -9.16
N VAL A 125 0.36 -5.62 -9.67
CA VAL A 125 0.46 -5.38 -11.12
C VAL A 125 1.79 -5.87 -11.68
N LEU A 126 2.92 -5.58 -11.01
CA LEU A 126 4.24 -6.06 -11.44
C LEU A 126 4.39 -7.58 -11.35
N ASP A 127 3.83 -8.18 -10.30
CA ASP A 127 3.83 -9.62 -10.07
C ASP A 127 2.74 -10.34 -10.87
N LYS A 128 2.06 -9.63 -11.80
CA LYS A 128 1.06 -10.16 -12.74
C LYS A 128 -0.10 -10.90 -12.06
N GLN A 129 -0.53 -10.42 -10.90
CA GLN A 129 -1.62 -11.00 -10.11
C GLN A 129 -2.97 -10.41 -10.53
N GLU A 130 -3.33 -10.59 -11.81
CA GLU A 130 -4.54 -10.04 -12.42
C GLU A 130 -5.81 -10.51 -11.70
N ASP A 131 -5.85 -11.78 -11.29
CA ASP A 131 -6.98 -12.40 -10.58
C ASP A 131 -7.24 -11.76 -9.21
N LEU A 132 -6.17 -11.39 -8.49
CA LEU A 132 -6.29 -10.61 -7.27
C LEU A 132 -6.73 -9.18 -7.59
N LEU A 133 -6.13 -8.52 -8.59
CA LEU A 133 -6.46 -7.14 -8.94
C LEU A 133 -7.94 -6.96 -9.33
N GLU A 134 -8.54 -7.93 -10.02
CA GLU A 134 -9.97 -7.92 -10.35
C GLU A 134 -10.88 -7.94 -9.11
N ARG A 135 -10.39 -8.49 -7.99
CA ARG A 135 -11.13 -8.60 -6.73
C ARG A 135 -10.85 -7.44 -5.77
N LEU A 136 -10.00 -6.50 -6.14
CA LEU A 136 -9.80 -5.26 -5.38
C LEU A 136 -11.07 -4.40 -5.46
N ALA A 137 -11.64 -4.07 -4.30
CA ALA A 137 -12.78 -3.16 -4.16
C ALA A 137 -12.34 -1.72 -3.89
N GLY A 138 -11.23 -1.53 -3.18
CA GLY A 138 -10.73 -0.18 -2.93
C GLY A 138 -9.55 -0.11 -1.99
N VAL A 139 -9.00 1.09 -1.89
CA VAL A 139 -7.88 1.46 -1.04
C VAL A 139 -8.28 2.69 -0.22
N TYR A 140 -8.24 2.58 1.09
CA TYR A 140 -8.63 3.65 2.01
C TYR A 140 -7.49 3.91 2.98
N THR A 141 -6.89 5.09 2.92
CA THR A 141 -5.70 5.38 3.73
C THR A 141 -5.91 6.59 4.63
N PHE A 142 -5.23 6.60 5.78
CA PHE A 142 -5.37 7.66 6.78
C PHE A 142 -4.00 8.24 7.11
N GLY A 143 -3.82 9.55 6.97
CA GLY A 143 -2.52 10.18 7.24
C GLY A 143 -1.39 9.64 6.35
N GLN A 144 -1.71 9.19 5.13
CA GLN A 144 -0.73 8.57 4.23
C GLN A 144 0.32 9.58 3.75
N PRO A 145 1.63 9.26 3.85
CA PRO A 145 2.71 10.05 3.24
C PRO A 145 2.73 9.89 1.72
N ARG A 146 3.43 10.76 1.00
CA ARG A 146 3.60 10.61 -0.44
C ARG A 146 4.42 9.36 -0.76
N VAL A 147 3.96 8.58 -1.73
CA VAL A 147 4.50 7.23 -1.99
C VAL A 147 5.38 7.16 -3.23
N GLY A 148 5.07 7.97 -4.24
CA GLY A 148 5.83 8.00 -5.49
C GLY A 148 5.74 9.36 -6.20
N ASP A 149 6.33 9.42 -7.39
CA ASP A 149 6.28 10.60 -8.23
C ASP A 149 4.97 10.69 -9.04
N ARG A 150 4.85 11.74 -9.85
CA ARG A 150 3.66 11.96 -10.69
C ARG A 150 3.42 10.80 -11.65
N ARG A 151 4.49 10.25 -12.24
CA ARG A 151 4.39 9.14 -13.20
C ARG A 151 3.79 7.90 -12.53
N PHE A 152 4.19 7.63 -11.28
CA PHE A 152 3.59 6.57 -10.48
C PHE A 152 2.09 6.77 -10.26
N GLY A 153 1.67 7.97 -9.86
CA GLY A 153 0.25 8.31 -9.70
C GLY A 153 -0.55 8.13 -10.99
N ASP A 154 -0.08 8.74 -12.08
CA ASP A 154 -0.73 8.65 -13.40
C ASP A 154 -0.83 7.20 -13.89
N HIS A 155 0.18 6.37 -13.60
CA HIS A 155 0.17 4.95 -13.94
C HIS A 155 -0.89 4.17 -13.14
N MET A 156 -0.94 4.38 -11.83
CA MET A 156 -1.89 3.70 -10.94
C MET A 156 -3.33 4.07 -11.25
N GLU A 157 -3.60 5.37 -11.50
CA GLU A 157 -4.93 5.82 -11.91
C GLU A 157 -5.35 5.16 -13.22
N ARG A 158 -4.48 5.14 -14.23
CA ARG A 158 -4.79 4.50 -15.52
C ARG A 158 -4.98 2.98 -15.44
N VAL A 159 -4.15 2.27 -14.68
CA VAL A 159 -4.14 0.78 -14.70
C VAL A 159 -5.14 0.19 -13.71
N ILE A 160 -5.34 0.84 -12.56
CA ILE A 160 -6.14 0.27 -11.47
C ILE A 160 -7.43 1.08 -11.30
N PHE A 161 -7.33 2.39 -11.09
CA PHE A 161 -8.43 3.21 -10.57
C PHE A 161 -9.31 3.90 -11.62
N ASN A 162 -9.04 3.71 -12.91
CA ASN A 162 -9.82 4.28 -14.03
C ASN A 162 -10.28 3.19 -15.02
N LYS A 163 -10.58 1.98 -14.51
CA LYS A 163 -11.27 0.93 -15.29
C LYS A 163 -12.77 1.22 -15.33
N ASN A 164 -13.33 1.51 -16.51
CA ASN A 164 -14.74 1.84 -16.71
C ASN A 164 -15.72 1.00 -15.86
N GLY A 165 -16.59 1.67 -15.09
CA GLY A 165 -17.76 1.10 -14.40
C GLY A 165 -17.51 0.25 -13.15
N SER A 166 -16.29 -0.29 -12.96
CA SER A 166 -15.96 -1.24 -11.88
C SER A 166 -14.62 -0.96 -11.20
N ALA A 167 -14.02 0.22 -11.44
CA ALA A 167 -12.74 0.59 -10.83
C ALA A 167 -12.80 0.52 -9.29
N PRO A 168 -11.72 0.04 -8.64
CA PRO A 168 -11.62 0.15 -7.19
C PRO A 168 -11.64 1.61 -6.75
N GLU A 169 -12.22 1.88 -5.58
CA GLU A 169 -12.17 3.21 -5.00
C GLU A 169 -10.78 3.51 -4.43
N TYR A 170 -10.31 4.75 -4.51
CA TYR A 170 -9.10 5.18 -3.81
C TYR A 170 -9.31 6.52 -3.11
N TYR A 171 -9.42 6.46 -1.79
CA TYR A 171 -9.61 7.61 -0.92
C TYR A 171 -8.48 7.75 0.08
N ARG A 172 -7.94 8.97 0.18
CA ARG A 172 -6.95 9.35 1.17
C ARG A 172 -7.55 10.33 2.15
N PHE A 173 -7.65 9.92 3.40
CA PHE A 173 -8.16 10.71 4.50
C PHE A 173 -7.02 11.50 5.15
N VAL A 174 -7.17 12.81 5.21
CA VAL A 174 -6.19 13.74 5.79
C VAL A 174 -6.85 14.56 6.88
N TYR A 175 -6.27 14.58 8.08
CA TYR A 175 -6.81 15.31 9.22
C TYR A 175 -6.01 16.59 9.51
N CYS A 176 -6.66 17.74 9.42
CA CYS A 176 -6.21 19.04 9.91
C CYS A 176 -4.73 19.35 9.58
N ASN A 177 -3.89 19.40 10.61
CA ASN A 177 -2.47 19.73 10.55
C ASN A 177 -1.57 18.50 10.56
N ASP A 178 -2.09 17.32 10.24
CA ASP A 178 -1.30 16.11 10.09
C ASP A 178 -0.12 16.38 9.14
N MET A 179 1.09 16.12 9.66
CA MET A 179 2.34 16.35 8.97
C MET A 179 2.70 15.20 8.04
N VAL A 180 2.23 13.98 8.30
CA VAL A 180 2.64 12.79 7.55
C VAL A 180 2.26 12.91 6.06
N PRO A 181 1.03 13.34 5.67
CA PRO A 181 0.68 13.58 4.27
C PRO A 181 1.47 14.71 3.62
N ARG A 182 2.20 15.52 4.38
CA ARG A 182 3.00 16.62 3.85
C ARG A 182 4.42 16.17 3.53
N LEU A 183 4.77 14.93 3.83
CA LEU A 183 6.08 14.34 3.60
C LEU A 183 5.99 13.10 2.71
N PRO A 184 7.08 12.74 2.02
CA PRO A 184 8.19 13.61 1.61
C PRO A 184 7.72 14.72 0.64
N ARG A 185 8.42 15.87 0.59
CA ARG A 185 8.01 17.05 -0.24
C ARG A 185 8.59 17.07 -1.65
N LEU A 186 9.86 16.69 -1.80
CA LEU A 186 10.60 16.89 -3.04
C LEU A 186 10.33 15.73 -4.02
N HIS A 187 9.88 16.05 -5.23
CA HIS A 187 9.54 15.11 -6.33
C HIS A 187 8.44 14.08 -6.08
N PHE A 188 8.00 13.85 -4.84
CA PHE A 188 6.85 12.99 -4.54
C PHE A 188 5.53 13.74 -4.72
N LYS A 189 4.51 13.04 -5.23
CA LYS A 189 3.16 13.57 -5.45
C LYS A 189 2.11 12.65 -4.85
N HIS A 190 1.01 13.26 -4.42
CA HIS A 190 -0.21 12.52 -4.10
C HIS A 190 -1.01 12.31 -5.39
N PHE A 191 -1.79 11.24 -5.40
CA PHE A 191 -2.77 10.90 -6.43
C PHE A 191 -4.00 10.28 -5.75
N GLY A 192 -5.09 10.08 -6.48
CA GLY A 192 -6.37 9.66 -5.91
C GLY A 192 -7.11 10.76 -5.13
N THR A 193 -8.32 10.44 -4.68
CA THR A 193 -9.23 11.42 -4.07
C THR A 193 -8.82 11.74 -2.64
N CYS A 194 -8.59 13.01 -2.34
CA CYS A 194 -8.27 13.48 -0.99
C CYS A 194 -9.55 13.89 -0.26
N VAL A 195 -9.85 13.25 0.87
CA VAL A 195 -10.94 13.64 1.78
C VAL A 195 -10.30 14.33 2.97
N TYR A 196 -10.45 15.65 3.04
CA TYR A 196 -9.84 16.46 4.10
C TYR A 196 -10.82 16.72 5.23
N TYR A 197 -10.38 16.55 6.47
CA TYR A 197 -11.15 16.87 7.68
C TYR A 197 -10.51 18.04 8.41
N ASN A 198 -11.31 19.06 8.76
CA ASN A 198 -10.84 20.16 9.61
C ASN A 198 -10.71 19.74 11.09
N SER A 199 -10.30 20.66 11.97
CA SER A 199 -10.16 20.41 13.42
C SER A 199 -11.48 20.12 14.15
N LEU A 200 -12.62 20.25 13.46
CA LEU A 200 -13.96 19.95 13.97
C LEU A 200 -14.53 18.65 13.37
N TYR A 201 -13.69 17.84 12.71
CA TYR A 201 -14.10 16.61 12.00
C TYR A 201 -15.16 16.84 10.92
N GLN A 202 -15.19 18.02 10.32
CA GLN A 202 -16.04 18.31 9.17
C GLN A 202 -15.26 18.07 7.86
N PRO A 203 -15.85 17.35 6.89
CA PRO A 203 -15.23 17.16 5.59
C PRO A 203 -15.20 18.48 4.80
N GLN A 204 -14.15 18.68 4.00
CA GLN A 204 -14.00 19.78 3.05
C GLN A 204 -13.78 19.28 1.62
#